data_AF-A0A8T7CN18-F1
#
_entry.id   AF-A0A8T7CN18-F1
#
_cell.length_a   1.000
_cell.length_b   1.000
_cell.length_c   1.000
_cell.angle_alpha   90.00
_cell.angle_beta   90.00
_cell.angle_gamma   90.00
#
_symmetry.space_group_name_H-M   'P 1'
#
loop_
_entity.id
_entity.type
_entity.pdbx_description
1 polymer ?
#
loop_
_entity_poly.entity_id
_entity_poly.type
_entity_poly.pdbx_seq_one_letter_code
_entity_poly.pdbx_strand_id
1 'polypeptide(L)'
;MIETVEVFARSLTVALVPVGLAVIAMHLRMLHALRTHHREVWLSLGSPRLWFAKTSSETLNTLRFLWRRDYRALGDNRVSTLCSAVRALHLAFVVLFIGAAALFFALALLESGVLN
;
A
#
# COMPACT_ATOMS: atom_id res chain seq x y z
N MET A 1 -30.54 1.03 -8.49
CA MET A 1 -29.68 -0.14 -8.21
C MET A 1 -28.46 -0.16 -9.11
N ILE A 2 -28.59 -0.34 -10.43
CA ILE A 2 -27.44 -0.24 -11.35
C ILE A 2 -26.76 1.12 -11.22
N GLU A 3 -27.55 2.20 -11.22
CA GLU A 3 -27.04 3.56 -11.12
C GLU A 3 -26.32 3.87 -9.79
N THR A 4 -26.84 3.40 -8.65
CA THR A 4 -26.23 3.63 -7.32
C THR A 4 -24.92 2.85 -7.15
N VAL A 5 -24.89 1.59 -7.58
CA VAL A 5 -23.67 0.76 -7.56
C VAL A 5 -22.63 1.31 -8.55
N GLU A 6 -23.07 1.77 -9.71
CA GLU A 6 -22.20 2.37 -10.72
C GLU A 6 -21.60 3.70 -10.25
N VAL A 7 -22.39 4.57 -9.64
CA VAL A 7 -21.90 5.82 -9.02
C VAL A 7 -20.90 5.50 -7.92
N PHE A 8 -21.19 4.55 -7.02
CA PHE A 8 -20.27 4.14 -5.96
C PHE A 8 -18.94 3.59 -6.53
N ALA A 9 -19.00 2.71 -7.52
CA ALA A 9 -17.82 2.14 -8.17
C ALA A 9 -16.98 3.21 -8.88
N ARG A 10 -17.62 4.17 -9.55
CA ARG A 10 -16.93 5.31 -10.19
C ARG A 10 -16.25 6.20 -9.15
N SER A 11 -16.95 6.58 -8.08
CA SER A 11 -16.38 7.37 -6.98
C SER A 11 -15.19 6.66 -6.32
N LEU A 12 -15.32 5.35 -6.09
CA LEU A 12 -14.24 4.54 -5.52
C LEU A 12 -13.03 4.49 -6.47
N THR A 13 -13.26 4.30 -7.77
CA THR A 13 -12.18 4.27 -8.77
C THR A 13 -11.44 5.61 -8.85
N VAL A 14 -12.19 6.71 -8.90
CA VAL A 14 -11.63 8.08 -8.92
C VAL A 14 -10.80 8.37 -7.66
N ALA A 15 -11.19 7.82 -6.50
CA ALA A 15 -10.43 7.97 -5.26
C ALA A 15 -9.20 7.02 -5.19
N LEU A 16 -9.34 5.76 -5.61
CA LEU A 16 -8.28 4.76 -5.47
C LEU A 16 -7.14 4.95 -6.46
N VAL A 17 -7.40 5.44 -7.67
CA VAL A 17 -6.35 5.60 -8.70
C VAL A 17 -5.27 6.61 -8.27
N PRO A 18 -5.59 7.84 -7.83
CA PRO A 18 -4.58 8.79 -7.35
C PRO A 18 -3.82 8.28 -6.14
N VAL A 19 -4.51 7.62 -5.20
CA VAL A 19 -3.89 7.03 -4.01
C VAL A 19 -2.93 5.92 -4.41
N GLY A 20 -3.34 5.05 -5.34
CA GLY A 20 -2.49 3.99 -5.90
C GLY A 20 -1.24 4.54 -6.57
N LEU A 21 -1.37 5.58 -7.41
CA LEU A 21 -0.23 6.26 -8.04
C LEU A 21 0.70 6.89 -7.00
N ALA A 22 0.15 7.51 -5.95
CA ALA A 22 0.93 8.09 -4.87
C ALA A 22 1.70 7.01 -4.07
N VAL A 23 1.06 5.87 -3.77
CA VAL A 23 1.70 4.72 -3.13
C VAL A 23 2.87 4.22 -3.98
N ILE A 24 2.64 4.00 -5.28
CA ILE A 24 3.66 3.53 -6.23
C ILE A 24 4.84 4.51 -6.28
N ALA A 25 4.57 5.81 -6.44
CA ALA A 25 5.59 6.84 -6.53
C ALA A 25 6.42 6.95 -5.23
N MET A 26 5.77 6.86 -4.06
CA MET A 26 6.47 6.89 -2.77
C MET A 26 7.31 5.62 -2.55
N HIS A 27 6.80 4.47 -2.98
CA HIS A 27 7.55 3.21 -2.92
C HIS A 27 8.82 3.29 -3.78
N LEU A 28 8.73 3.83 -5.00
CA LEU A 28 9.88 4.08 -5.86
C LEU A 28 10.91 4.98 -5.22
N ARG A 29 10.48 6.11 -4.65
CA ARG A 29 11.36 7.05 -3.98
C ARG A 29 12.06 6.41 -2.78
N MET A 30 11.35 5.60 -2.01
CA MET A 30 11.92 4.85 -0.88
C MET A 30 12.96 3.84 -1.36
N LEU A 31 12.64 3.02 -2.36
CA LEU A 31 13.56 2.02 -2.90
C LEU A 31 14.80 2.66 -3.52
N HIS A 32 14.62 3.78 -4.22
CA HIS A 32 15.74 4.55 -4.75
C HIS A 32 16.63 5.09 -3.62
N ALA A 33 16.04 5.70 -2.59
CA ALA A 33 16.80 6.21 -1.45
C ALA A 33 17.56 5.11 -0.67
N LEU A 34 16.94 3.93 -0.51
CA LEU A 34 17.63 2.77 0.06
C LEU A 34 18.78 2.32 -0.85
N ARG A 35 18.58 2.27 -2.16
CA ARG A 35 19.63 1.89 -3.12
C ARG A 35 20.81 2.87 -3.12
N THR A 36 20.56 4.17 -2.97
CA THR A 36 21.59 5.21 -3.04
C THR A 36 22.33 5.42 -1.71
N HIS A 37 21.62 5.40 -0.58
CA HIS A 37 22.22 5.73 0.72
C HIS A 37 22.48 4.51 1.61
N HIS A 38 21.75 3.41 1.42
CA HIS A 38 21.84 2.19 2.26
C HIS A 38 21.92 0.94 1.39
N ARG A 39 22.89 0.90 0.47
CA ARG A 39 23.01 -0.14 -0.56
C ARG A 39 23.04 -1.55 0.02
N GLU A 40 23.72 -1.76 1.15
CA GLU A 40 23.79 -3.05 1.83
C GLU A 40 22.41 -3.55 2.28
N VAL A 41 21.59 -2.64 2.82
CA VAL A 41 20.20 -2.92 3.20
C VAL A 41 19.37 -3.21 1.96
N TRP A 42 19.51 -2.41 0.90
CA TRP A 42 18.80 -2.67 -0.36
C TRP A 42 19.13 -4.04 -0.96
N LEU A 43 20.39 -4.47 -0.88
CA LEU A 43 20.83 -5.80 -1.31
C LEU A 43 20.27 -6.90 -0.40
N SER A 44 20.25 -6.71 0.94
CA SER A 44 19.72 -7.70 1.89
C SER A 44 18.20 -7.90 1.76
N LEU A 45 17.48 -6.90 1.26
CA LEU A 45 16.07 -7.02 0.88
C LEU A 45 15.84 -7.80 -0.42
N GLY A 46 16.91 -8.23 -1.10
CA GLY A 46 16.84 -8.95 -2.37
C GLY A 46 16.81 -8.03 -3.60
N SER A 47 17.32 -6.80 -3.50
CA SER A 47 17.32 -5.83 -4.60
C SER A 47 15.93 -5.53 -5.17
N PRO A 48 14.93 -5.23 -4.32
CA PRO A 48 13.54 -5.11 -4.72
C PRO A 48 13.33 -4.09 -5.84
N ARG A 49 12.53 -4.48 -6.83
CA ARG A 49 12.00 -3.61 -7.91
C ARG A 49 10.48 -3.49 -7.73
N LEU A 50 9.90 -2.34 -8.12
CA LEU A 50 8.46 -2.06 -8.04
C LEU A 50 7.64 -3.23 -8.60
N TRP A 51 6.88 -3.95 -7.77
CA TRP A 51 5.75 -4.88 -8.07
C TRP A 51 5.97 -5.94 -9.17
N PHE A 52 7.16 -5.96 -9.77
CA PHE A 52 7.78 -6.95 -10.64
C PHE A 52 9.01 -7.52 -9.92
N ALA A 53 8.87 -7.73 -8.60
CA ALA A 53 9.75 -8.65 -7.90
C ALA A 53 9.61 -10.00 -8.61
N LYS A 54 10.75 -10.59 -9.02
CA LYS A 54 10.75 -11.89 -9.69
C LYS A 54 10.21 -13.00 -8.77
N THR A 55 10.18 -12.74 -7.45
CA THR A 55 9.76 -13.67 -6.42
C THR A 55 8.98 -12.98 -5.30
N SER A 56 8.03 -13.70 -4.68
CA SER A 56 7.25 -13.24 -3.54
C SER A 56 8.10 -12.92 -2.29
N SER A 57 9.31 -13.49 -2.18
CA SER A 57 10.22 -13.31 -1.05
C SER A 57 10.80 -11.89 -0.94
N GLU A 58 11.18 -11.26 -2.05
CA GLU A 58 11.70 -9.87 -2.09
C GLU A 58 10.65 -8.87 -1.58
N THR A 59 9.40 -9.05 -2.01
CA THR A 59 8.25 -8.27 -1.56
C THR A 59 7.98 -8.48 -0.08
N LEU A 60 8.01 -9.73 0.40
CA LEU A 60 7.82 -10.06 1.81
C LEU A 60 8.92 -9.49 2.70
N ASN A 61 10.18 -9.51 2.26
CA ASN A 61 11.30 -8.92 2.99
C ASN A 61 11.16 -7.40 3.10
N THR A 62 10.79 -6.74 2.00
CA THR A 62 10.54 -5.28 1.99
C THR A 62 9.38 -4.89 2.90
N LEU A 63 8.27 -5.65 2.86
CA LEU A 63 7.14 -5.46 3.77
C LEU A 63 7.54 -5.70 5.22
N ARG A 64 8.28 -6.77 5.51
CA ARG A 64 8.76 -7.08 6.86
C ARG A 64 9.63 -5.95 7.40
N PHE A 65 10.58 -5.46 6.61
CA PHE A 65 11.45 -4.33 6.95
C PHE A 65 10.65 -3.06 7.29
N LEU A 66 9.63 -2.75 6.48
CA LEU A 66 8.72 -1.62 6.71
C LEU A 66 7.89 -1.79 7.99
N TRP A 67 7.32 -2.97 8.21
CA TRP A 67 6.45 -3.24 9.36
C TRP A 67 7.22 -3.32 10.67
N ARG A 68 8.41 -3.93 10.68
CA ARG A 68 9.31 -3.98 11.84
C ARG A 68 9.97 -2.64 12.16
N ARG A 69 9.91 -1.69 11.23
CA ARG A 69 10.53 -0.36 11.36
C ARG A 69 12.05 -0.43 11.43
N ASP A 70 12.66 -1.45 10.81
CA ASP A 70 14.10 -1.68 10.81
C ASP A 70 14.85 -0.48 10.18
N TYR A 71 14.19 0.28 9.30
CA TYR A 71 14.70 1.54 8.74
C TYR A 71 15.05 2.61 9.79
N ARG A 72 14.55 2.52 11.03
CA ARG A 72 14.90 3.45 12.10
C ARG A 72 16.32 3.23 12.63
N ALA A 73 16.84 2.02 12.53
CA ALA A 73 18.20 1.69 12.95
C ALA A 73 19.26 2.28 12.01
N LEU A 74 18.88 2.74 10.82
CA LEU A 74 19.79 3.28 9.81
C LEU A 74 20.32 4.68 10.13
N GLY A 75 19.76 5.37 11.14
CA GLY A 75 20.17 6.73 11.51
C GLY A 75 19.89 7.82 10.47
N ASP A 76 19.30 7.48 9.32
CA ASP A 76 18.99 8.40 8.23
C ASP A 76 17.55 8.92 8.34
N ASN A 77 17.41 10.17 8.81
CA ASN A 77 16.12 10.83 8.99
C ASN A 77 15.31 10.95 7.70
N ARG A 78 15.97 11.14 6.55
CA ARG A 78 15.28 11.28 5.26
C ARG A 78 14.67 9.94 4.85
N VAL A 79 15.46 8.87 4.89
CA VAL A 79 14.97 7.51 4.59
C VAL A 79 13.91 7.07 5.59
N SER A 80 14.10 7.36 6.87
CA SER A 80 13.13 7.02 7.93
C SER A 80 11.77 7.70 7.73
N THR A 81 11.77 8.97 7.29
CA THR A 81 10.55 9.71 6.96
C THR A 81 9.86 9.11 5.74
N LEU A 82 10.60 8.79 4.67
CA LEU A 82 10.04 8.14 3.48
C LEU A 82 9.43 6.77 3.82
N CYS A 83 10.17 5.92 4.54
CA CYS A 83 9.68 4.60 4.94
C CYS A 83 8.44 4.69 5.83
N SER A 84 8.41 5.68 6.73
CA SER A 84 7.24 5.91 7.58
C SER A 84 6.02 6.40 6.78
N ALA A 85 6.22 7.30 5.81
CA ALA A 85 5.18 7.76 4.91
C ALA A 85 4.63 6.61 4.04
N VAL A 86 5.51 5.79 3.48
CA VAL A 86 5.11 4.59 2.72
C VAL A 86 4.32 3.62 3.59
N ARG A 87 4.75 3.37 4.83
CA ARG A 87 4.01 2.51 5.75
C ARG A 87 2.63 3.07 6.10
N ALA A 88 2.53 4.38 6.34
CA ALA A 88 1.26 5.04 6.62
C ALA A 88 0.31 4.96 5.42
N LEU A 89 0.81 5.17 4.20
CA LEU A 89 0.03 5.03 2.97
C LEU A 89 -0.44 3.59 2.74
N HIS A 90 0.41 2.58 2.99
CA HIS A 90 -0.02 1.18 2.94
C HIS A 90 -1.13 0.89 3.95
N LEU A 91 -1.01 1.38 5.18
CA LEU A 91 -2.06 1.20 6.19
C LEU A 91 -3.37 1.89 5.78
N ALA A 92 -3.29 3.13 5.30
CA ALA A 92 -4.45 3.86 4.81
C ALA A 92 -5.13 3.15 3.63
N PHE A 93 -4.34 2.63 2.68
CA PHE A 93 -4.85 1.86 1.55
C PHE A 93 -5.58 0.58 2.01
N VAL A 94 -4.99 -0.17 2.95
CA VAL A 94 -5.63 -1.38 3.51
C VAL A 94 -6.94 -1.05 4.23
N VAL A 95 -6.97 0.02 5.03
CA VAL A 95 -8.18 0.47 5.75
C VAL A 95 -9.27 0.88 4.75
N LEU A 96 -8.92 1.67 3.72
CA LEU A 96 -9.86 2.08 2.68
C LEU A 96 -10.41 0.87 1.91
N PHE A 97 -9.55 -0.09 1.57
CA PHE A 97 -9.94 -1.28 0.84
C PHE A 97 -10.90 -2.16 1.66
N ILE A 98 -10.58 -2.43 2.93
CA ILE A 98 -11.45 -3.20 3.83
C ILE A 98 -12.78 -2.47 4.06
N GLY A 99 -12.74 -1.15 4.29
CA GLY A 99 -13.95 -0.34 4.49
C GLY A 99 -14.86 -0.35 3.26
N ALA A 100 -14.30 -0.20 2.06
CA ALA A 100 -15.05 -0.29 0.81
C ALA A 100 -15.67 -1.67 0.60
N ALA A 101 -14.93 -2.75 0.88
CA ALA A 101 -15.42 -4.12 0.78
C ALA A 101 -16.55 -4.41 1.79
N ALA A 102 -16.40 -3.94 3.04
CA ALA A 102 -17.42 -4.10 4.06
C ALA A 102 -18.71 -3.33 3.71
N LEU A 103 -18.57 -2.09 3.22
CA LEU A 103 -19.72 -1.29 2.76
C LEU A 103 -20.43 -1.97 1.59
N PHE A 104 -19.67 -2.45 0.60
CA PHE A 104 -20.23 -3.19 -0.54
C PHE A 104 -21.00 -4.43 -0.07
N PHE A 105 -20.44 -5.20 0.85
CA PHE A 105 -21.08 -6.39 1.39
C PHE A 105 -22.34 -6.07 2.20
N ALA A 106 -22.31 -5.00 3.01
CA ALA A 106 -23.47 -4.55 3.78
C ALA A 106 -24.63 -4.13 2.86
N LEU A 107 -24.33 -3.39 1.79
CA LEU A 107 -25.33 -3.01 0.77
C LEU A 107 -25.93 -4.24 0.11
N ALA A 108 -25.11 -5.22 -0.28
CA ALA A 108 -25.58 -6.46 -0.88
C ALA A 108 -26.47 -7.29 0.09
N LEU A 109 -26.12 -7.33 1.37
CA LEU A 109 -26.92 -8.05 2.38
C LEU A 109 -28.27 -7.40 2.64
N LEU A 110 -28.32 -6.06 2.74
CA LEU A 110 -29.59 -5.32 2.87
C LEU A 110 -30.50 -5.61 1.68
N GLU A 111 -29.96 -5.65 0.47
CA GLU A 111 -30.74 -5.96 -0.73
C GLU A 111 -31.24 -7.41 -0.77
N SER A 112 -30.46 -8.37 -0.27
CA SER A 112 -30.88 -9.77 -0.20
C SER A 112 -32.00 -10.05 0.82
N GLY A 113 -32.42 -9.06 1.61
CA GLY A 113 -33.43 -9.21 2.67
C GLY A 113 -32.94 -10.00 3.88
N VAL A 114 -31.64 -10.30 3.96
CA VAL A 114 -30.99 -11.02 5.07
C VAL A 114 -30.92 -10.14 6.33
N LEU A 115 -30.84 -8.82 6.16
CA LEU A 115 -30.72 -7.84 7.25
C LEU A 115 -32.03 -7.09 7.56
N ASN A 116 -33.19 -7.69 7.24
CA ASN A 116 -34.50 -7.14 7.62
C ASN A 116 -34.74 -7.18 9.14
#